data_AF-F8Q571-F1
#
_entry.id   AF-F8Q571-F1
#
_cell.length_a   1.000
_cell.length_b   1.000
_cell.length_c   1.000
_cell.angle_alpha   90.00
_cell.angle_beta   90.00
_cell.angle_gamma   90.00
#
_symmetry.space_group_name_H-M   'P 1'
#
loop_
_entity.id
_entity.type
_entity.pdbx_description
1 polymer ?
#
loop_
_entity_poly.entity_id
_entity_poly.type
_entity_poly.pdbx_seq_one_letter_code
_entity_poly.pdbx_strand_id
1 'polypeptide(L)'
;MSRPLDLVYFMFFLLHIPATLFIDLQALYPPSLVPRAISGLPQLYIRMSGDPLVGGVMGLQGQSSHFIWFKSFLVVEAFFQLPVFVLGARGLWTGSHSIYILLLIYAASTTTTTLPCLSVLLYTPITSPQTVAQGVVSISFAQRLLLLTSYLPFFFVPLVMTFDMASRVLKLANVGAAIKDAEKAK
;
A
#
# COMPACT_ATOMS: atom_id res chain seq x y z
N MET A 1 -11.16 18.20 -13.07
CA MET A 1 -11.50 17.63 -11.75
C MET A 1 -11.61 18.78 -10.74
N SER A 2 -12.79 19.12 -10.25
CA SER A 2 -12.99 20.27 -9.34
C SER A 2 -12.64 19.97 -7.87
N ARG A 3 -11.96 18.85 -7.61
CA ARG A 3 -11.60 18.35 -6.27
C ARG A 3 -10.13 17.88 -6.30
N PRO A 4 -9.17 18.68 -5.81
CA PRO A 4 -7.74 18.38 -5.97
C PRO A 4 -7.30 17.11 -5.22
N LEU A 5 -7.87 16.82 -4.04
CA LEU A 5 -7.58 15.59 -3.31
C LEU A 5 -8.05 14.34 -4.06
N ASP A 6 -9.22 14.39 -4.71
CA ASP A 6 -9.75 13.27 -5.49
C ASP A 6 -8.81 12.95 -6.68
N LEU A 7 -8.15 13.95 -7.27
CA LEU A 7 -7.14 13.76 -8.31
C LEU A 7 -5.88 13.09 -7.75
N VAL A 8 -5.41 13.50 -6.57
CA VAL A 8 -4.26 12.86 -5.91
C VAL A 8 -4.55 11.39 -5.62
N TYR A 9 -5.72 11.08 -5.06
CA TYR A 9 -6.13 9.71 -4.78
C TYR A 9 -6.31 8.87 -6.05
N PHE A 10 -6.88 9.46 -7.10
CA PHE A 10 -7.01 8.83 -8.40
C PHE A 10 -5.65 8.44 -8.98
N MET A 11 -4.70 9.39 -9.03
CA MET A 11 -3.35 9.14 -9.53
C MET A 11 -2.60 8.15 -8.66
N PHE A 12 -2.77 8.22 -7.34
CA PHE A 12 -2.23 7.24 -6.40
C PHE A 12 -2.68 5.82 -6.76
N PHE A 13 -3.98 5.58 -6.96
CA PHE A 13 -4.49 4.27 -7.36
C PHE A 13 -3.93 3.80 -8.71
N LEU A 14 -3.87 4.67 -9.72
CA LEU A 14 -3.35 4.31 -11.03
C LEU A 14 -1.87 3.91 -11.00
N LEU A 15 -1.05 4.62 -10.22
CA LEU A 15 0.37 4.30 -10.06
C LEU A 15 0.59 3.03 -9.23
N HIS A 16 -0.31 2.73 -8.30
CA HIS A 16 -0.18 1.56 -7.43
C HIS A 16 -0.47 0.23 -8.15
N ILE A 17 -1.45 0.22 -9.07
CA ILE A 17 -1.82 -0.98 -9.84
C ILE A 17 -0.61 -1.68 -10.49
N PRO A 18 0.25 -1.02 -11.28
CA PRO A 18 1.41 -1.69 -11.89
C PRO A 18 2.44 -2.13 -10.86
N ALA A 19 2.66 -1.37 -9.78
CA ALA A 19 3.58 -1.77 -8.71
C ALA A 19 3.12 -3.08 -8.05
N THR A 20 1.84 -3.14 -7.66
CA THR A 20 1.21 -4.34 -7.10
C THR A 20 1.29 -5.53 -8.06
N LEU A 21 0.88 -5.34 -9.32
CA LEU A 21 0.83 -6.44 -10.29
C LEU A 21 2.22 -6.97 -10.66
N PHE A 22 3.23 -6.11 -10.77
CA PHE A 22 4.55 -6.48 -11.29
C PHE A 22 5.60 -6.72 -10.22
N ILE A 23 5.41 -6.29 -8.98
CA ILE A 23 6.36 -6.50 -7.89
C ILE A 23 5.69 -7.34 -6.80
N ASP A 24 4.69 -6.78 -6.13
CA ASP A 24 4.17 -7.33 -4.87
C ASP A 24 3.51 -8.71 -5.06
N LEU A 25 2.60 -8.83 -6.04
CA LEU A 25 1.89 -10.08 -6.27
C LEU A 25 2.75 -11.18 -6.87
N GLN A 26 3.98 -10.90 -7.34
CA GLN A 26 4.89 -11.97 -7.76
C GLN A 26 5.26 -12.91 -6.61
N ALA A 27 5.16 -12.45 -5.35
CA ALA A 27 5.35 -13.32 -4.18
C ALA A 27 4.19 -14.33 -3.98
N LEU A 28 3.06 -14.11 -4.66
CA LEU A 28 1.86 -14.94 -4.59
C LEU A 28 1.56 -15.71 -5.88
N TYR A 29 2.04 -15.23 -7.02
CA TYR A 29 1.80 -15.90 -8.30
C TYR A 29 2.43 -17.29 -8.32
N PRO A 30 1.70 -18.32 -8.83
CA PRO A 30 2.36 -19.56 -9.20
C PRO A 30 3.34 -19.28 -10.34
N PRO A 31 4.48 -19.99 -10.42
CA PRO A 31 5.50 -19.76 -11.44
C PRO A 31 4.97 -19.81 -12.89
N SER A 32 3.89 -20.56 -13.15
CA SER A 32 3.24 -20.67 -14.45
C SER A 32 2.52 -19.39 -14.91
N LEU A 33 2.14 -18.50 -13.99
CA LEU A 33 1.41 -17.27 -14.29
C LEU A 33 2.31 -16.04 -14.44
N VAL A 34 3.63 -16.18 -14.24
CA VAL A 34 4.57 -15.06 -14.37
C VAL A 34 5.22 -15.08 -15.75
N PRO A 35 4.89 -14.15 -16.66
CA PRO A 35 5.58 -14.03 -17.93
C PRO A 35 7.08 -13.83 -17.72
N ARG A 36 7.90 -14.50 -18.54
CA ARG A 36 9.37 -14.38 -18.48
C ARG A 36 9.87 -12.93 -18.61
N ALA A 37 9.10 -12.07 -19.29
CA ALA A 37 9.43 -10.66 -19.46
C ALA A 37 9.44 -9.89 -18.12
N ILE A 38 8.65 -10.31 -17.13
CA ILE A 38 8.50 -9.59 -15.85
C ILE A 38 9.09 -10.35 -14.65
N SER A 39 9.43 -11.63 -14.79
CA SER A 39 9.93 -12.46 -13.68
C SER A 39 11.25 -11.98 -13.08
N GLY A 40 12.03 -11.19 -13.82
CA GLY A 40 13.28 -10.59 -13.33
C GLY A 40 13.09 -9.27 -12.57
N LEU A 41 11.90 -8.66 -12.61
CA LEU A 41 11.67 -7.33 -12.02
C LEU A 41 11.89 -7.29 -10.51
N PRO A 42 11.44 -8.26 -9.70
CA PRO A 42 11.70 -8.20 -8.27
C PRO A 42 13.17 -8.34 -7.92
N GLN A 43 13.92 -9.17 -8.65
CA GLN A 43 15.37 -9.29 -8.47
C GLN A 43 16.09 -7.99 -8.84
N LEU A 44 15.69 -7.35 -9.94
CA LEU A 44 16.21 -6.06 -10.35
C LEU A 44 15.90 -4.97 -9.30
N TYR A 45 14.68 -4.96 -8.80
CA TYR A 45 14.24 -4.06 -7.73
C TYR A 45 15.11 -4.25 -6.49
N ILE A 46 15.23 -5.47 -5.98
CA ILE A 46 16.03 -5.77 -4.78
C ILE A 46 17.51 -5.44 -4.98
N ARG A 47 18.07 -5.70 -6.17
CA ARG A 47 19.46 -5.33 -6.47
C ARG A 47 19.69 -3.82 -6.36
N MET A 48 18.69 -3.02 -6.74
CA MET A 48 18.75 -1.56 -6.67
C MET A 48 18.46 -1.05 -5.26
N SER A 49 17.36 -1.50 -4.66
CA SER A 49 16.78 -0.94 -3.44
C SER A 49 17.29 -1.60 -2.17
N GLY A 50 17.70 -2.86 -2.23
CA GLY A 50 17.99 -3.67 -1.05
C GLY A 50 16.77 -3.91 -0.17
N ASP A 51 15.54 -3.81 -0.71
CA ASP A 51 14.30 -3.90 0.09
C ASP A 51 14.25 -5.20 0.92
N PRO A 52 14.31 -5.12 2.26
CA PRO A 52 14.30 -6.29 3.13
C PRO A 52 12.94 -6.99 3.17
N LEU A 53 11.83 -6.29 2.88
CA LEU A 53 10.48 -6.85 2.88
C LEU A 53 10.25 -7.70 1.64
N VAL A 54 10.47 -7.11 0.46
CA VAL A 54 10.33 -7.80 -0.82
C VAL A 54 11.39 -8.90 -0.94
N GLY A 55 12.64 -8.62 -0.56
CA GLY A 55 13.71 -9.61 -0.50
C GLY A 55 13.39 -10.77 0.45
N GLY A 56 12.86 -10.46 1.63
CA GLY A 56 12.47 -11.43 2.64
C GLY A 56 11.33 -12.36 2.20
N VAL A 57 10.21 -11.80 1.76
CA VAL A 57 9.02 -12.60 1.39
C VAL A 57 9.25 -13.44 0.15
N MET A 58 10.09 -12.99 -0.78
CA MET A 58 10.45 -13.73 -1.99
C MET A 58 11.59 -14.73 -1.78
N GLY A 59 12.16 -14.81 -0.57
CA GLY A 59 13.27 -15.72 -0.26
C GLY A 59 14.59 -15.35 -0.96
N LEU A 60 14.74 -14.08 -1.33
CA LEU A 60 15.94 -13.54 -1.98
C LEU A 60 16.93 -12.97 -0.96
N GLN A 61 16.46 -12.68 0.27
CA GLN A 61 17.27 -12.20 1.38
C GLN A 61 16.76 -12.75 2.71
N GLY A 62 17.67 -13.08 3.63
CA GLY A 62 17.29 -13.51 4.99
C GLY A 62 16.44 -14.79 5.03
N GLN A 63 15.68 -14.95 6.12
CA GLN A 63 14.78 -16.09 6.31
C GLN A 63 13.34 -15.71 5.96
N SER A 64 12.79 -16.31 4.91
CA SER A 64 11.44 -16.00 4.42
C SER A 64 10.33 -16.26 5.46
N SER A 65 10.53 -17.21 6.38
CA SER A 65 9.61 -17.49 7.50
C SER A 65 9.36 -16.28 8.40
N HIS A 66 10.31 -15.35 8.51
CA HIS A 66 10.15 -14.14 9.31
C HIS A 66 9.20 -13.12 8.66
N PHE A 67 8.83 -13.31 7.40
CA PHE A 67 7.99 -12.40 6.61
C PHE A 67 6.61 -12.99 6.29
N ILE A 68 6.18 -14.04 7.00
CA ILE A 68 4.82 -14.61 6.84
C ILE A 68 3.74 -13.55 7.11
N TRP A 69 3.95 -12.67 8.10
CA TRP A 69 3.04 -11.55 8.36
C TRP A 69 2.92 -10.60 7.16
N PHE A 70 4.02 -10.33 6.45
CA PHE A 70 4.02 -9.46 5.28
C PHE A 70 3.34 -10.16 4.10
N LYS A 71 3.56 -11.48 3.96
CA LYS A 71 2.82 -12.30 2.98
C LYS A 71 1.31 -12.23 3.19
N SER A 72 0.83 -12.20 4.43
CA SER A 72 -0.59 -11.98 4.73
C SER A 72 -1.09 -10.62 4.24
N PHE A 73 -0.27 -9.57 4.34
CA PHE A 73 -0.61 -8.26 3.79
C PHE A 73 -0.65 -8.26 2.27
N LEU A 74 0.25 -8.99 1.60
CA LEU A 74 0.17 -9.16 0.13
C LEU A 74 -1.10 -9.90 -0.31
N VAL A 75 -1.61 -10.83 0.50
CA VAL A 75 -2.90 -11.48 0.25
C VAL A 75 -4.05 -10.48 0.39
N VAL A 76 -4.03 -9.63 1.43
CA VAL A 76 -4.99 -8.53 1.56
C VAL A 76 -4.88 -7.58 0.35
N GLU A 77 -3.67 -7.31 -0.12
CA GLU A 77 -3.45 -6.49 -1.30
C GLU A 77 -4.12 -7.08 -2.54
N ALA A 78 -3.87 -8.37 -2.80
CA ALA A 78 -4.39 -9.08 -3.97
C ALA A 78 -5.92 -9.10 -4.01
N PHE A 79 -6.57 -9.42 -2.89
CA PHE A 79 -8.00 -9.72 -2.85
C PHE A 79 -8.87 -8.55 -2.40
N PHE A 80 -8.31 -7.56 -1.71
CA PHE A 80 -9.05 -6.40 -1.24
C PHE A 80 -8.53 -5.10 -1.84
N GLN A 81 -7.24 -4.78 -1.70
CA GLN A 81 -6.73 -3.47 -2.10
C GLN A 81 -6.73 -3.29 -3.63
N LEU A 82 -6.23 -4.26 -4.40
CA LEU A 82 -6.17 -4.18 -5.85
C LEU A 82 -7.55 -4.00 -6.51
N PRO A 83 -8.60 -4.77 -6.16
CA PRO A 83 -9.96 -4.48 -6.62
C PRO A 83 -10.42 -3.06 -6.25
N VAL A 84 -10.10 -2.60 -5.04
CA VAL A 84 -10.42 -1.23 -4.61
C VAL A 84 -9.65 -0.18 -5.40
N PHE A 85 -8.43 -0.43 -5.86
CA PHE A 85 -7.70 0.52 -6.71
C PHE A 85 -8.50 0.84 -7.99
N VAL A 86 -9.03 -0.20 -8.63
CA VAL A 86 -9.82 -0.06 -9.86
C VAL A 86 -11.16 0.63 -9.59
N LEU A 87 -11.89 0.18 -8.56
CA LEU A 87 -13.19 0.75 -8.20
C LEU A 87 -13.07 2.18 -7.69
N GLY A 88 -12.04 2.46 -6.89
CA GLY A 88 -11.70 3.75 -6.32
C GLY A 88 -11.31 4.74 -7.41
N ALA A 89 -10.41 4.37 -8.33
CA ALA A 89 -10.05 5.21 -9.46
C ALA A 89 -11.29 5.58 -10.32
N ARG A 90 -12.12 4.60 -10.67
CA ARG A 90 -13.37 4.85 -11.42
C ARG A 90 -14.34 5.73 -10.63
N GLY A 91 -14.50 5.48 -9.33
CA GLY A 91 -15.40 6.23 -8.45
C GLY A 91 -15.00 7.69 -8.30
N LEU A 92 -13.71 7.94 -8.09
CA LEU A 92 -13.14 9.29 -8.00
C LEU A 92 -13.22 10.04 -9.34
N TRP A 93 -12.97 9.35 -10.46
CA TRP A 93 -13.10 9.94 -11.81
C TRP A 93 -14.54 10.38 -12.11
N THR A 94 -15.51 9.57 -11.71
CA THR A 94 -16.95 9.85 -11.93
C THR A 94 -17.57 10.75 -10.85
N GLY A 95 -16.83 11.06 -9.77
CA GLY A 95 -17.33 11.85 -8.65
C GLY A 95 -18.39 11.14 -7.80
N SER A 96 -18.49 9.81 -7.87
CA SER A 96 -19.50 9.05 -7.13
C SER A 96 -19.26 9.11 -5.62
N HIS A 97 -20.32 9.35 -4.83
CA HIS A 97 -20.25 9.30 -3.37
C HIS A 97 -20.39 7.87 -2.82
N SER A 98 -20.85 6.90 -3.62
CA SER A 98 -21.07 5.52 -3.19
C SER A 98 -19.79 4.80 -2.75
N ILE A 99 -18.63 5.30 -3.18
CA ILE A 99 -17.31 4.73 -2.92
C ILE A 99 -16.67 5.24 -1.62
N TYR A 100 -17.23 6.25 -0.95
CA TYR A 100 -16.58 6.86 0.22
C TYR A 100 -16.34 5.87 1.37
N ILE A 101 -17.31 5.00 1.67
CA ILE A 101 -17.15 3.96 2.70
C ILE A 101 -16.07 2.96 2.29
N LEU A 102 -16.07 2.54 1.02
CA LEU A 102 -15.06 1.61 0.51
C LEU A 102 -13.65 2.21 0.59
N LEU A 103 -13.49 3.48 0.19
CA LEU A 103 -12.23 4.21 0.30
C LEU A 103 -11.80 4.41 1.76
N LEU A 104 -12.72 4.67 2.67
CA LEU A 104 -12.42 4.78 4.10
C LEU A 104 -11.83 3.48 4.66
N ILE A 105 -12.49 2.34 4.41
CA ILE A 105 -12.05 1.02 4.88
C ILE A 105 -10.68 0.68 4.26
N TYR A 106 -10.55 0.89 2.95
CA TYR A 106 -9.30 0.69 2.24
C TYR A 106 -8.16 1.53 2.80
N ALA A 107 -8.40 2.83 2.98
CA ALA A 107 -7.39 3.78 3.41
C ALA A 107 -6.89 3.44 4.82
N ALA A 108 -7.81 3.17 5.75
CA ALA A 108 -7.48 2.78 7.12
C ALA A 108 -6.68 1.46 7.13
N SER A 109 -7.16 0.44 6.41
CA SER A 109 -6.46 -0.84 6.29
C SER A 109 -5.05 -0.66 5.75
N THR A 110 -4.88 0.13 4.68
CA THR A 110 -3.59 0.34 4.02
C THR A 110 -2.62 1.10 4.91
N THR A 111 -3.08 2.12 5.62
CA THR A 111 -2.26 2.81 6.63
C THR A 111 -1.77 1.82 7.70
N THR A 112 -2.64 0.93 8.18
CA THR A 112 -2.28 -0.08 9.18
C THR A 112 -1.29 -1.11 8.66
N THR A 113 -1.43 -1.59 7.41
CA THR A 113 -0.51 -2.58 6.83
C THR A 113 0.86 -1.98 6.47
N THR A 114 0.91 -0.70 6.08
CA THR A 114 2.17 -0.03 5.71
C THR A 114 3.01 0.38 6.94
N LEU A 115 2.38 0.59 8.11
CA LEU A 115 3.09 1.02 9.32
C LEU A 115 4.17 0.01 9.80
N PRO A 116 3.90 -1.31 9.87
CA PRO A 116 4.94 -2.31 10.14
C PRO A 116 6.05 -2.31 9.09
N CYS A 117 5.72 -2.11 7.80
CA CYS A 117 6.70 -2.03 6.73
C CYS A 117 7.69 -0.87 6.96
N LEU A 118 7.19 0.33 7.27
CA LEU A 118 8.03 1.47 7.62
C LEU A 118 8.93 1.19 8.82
N SER A 119 8.40 0.48 9.82
CA SER A 119 9.18 0.08 10.99
C SER A 119 10.34 -0.84 10.59
N VAL A 120 10.09 -1.85 9.75
CA VAL A 120 11.16 -2.72 9.22
C VAL A 120 12.23 -1.89 8.50
N LEU A 121 11.85 -0.94 7.66
CA LEU A 121 12.83 -0.09 6.94
C LEU A 121 13.69 0.78 7.86
N LEU A 122 13.09 1.33 8.92
CA LEU A 122 13.79 2.17 9.89
C LEU A 122 14.73 1.35 10.78
N TYR A 123 14.32 0.14 11.17
CA TYR A 123 15.10 -0.74 12.04
C TYR A 123 16.08 -1.66 11.30
N THR A 124 15.96 -1.82 9.97
CA THR A 124 16.93 -2.57 9.17
C THR A 124 18.30 -1.89 9.25
N PRO A 125 19.36 -2.55 9.72
CA PRO A 125 20.63 -1.90 10.01
C PRO A 125 21.31 -1.32 8.77
N ILE A 126 22.12 -0.27 8.97
CA ILE A 126 22.96 0.26 7.90
C ILE A 126 24.15 -0.67 7.66
N THR A 127 24.46 -0.90 6.39
CA THR A 127 25.57 -1.75 5.97
C THR A 127 26.90 -1.20 6.51
N SER A 128 27.63 -2.07 7.19
CA SER A 128 28.91 -1.81 7.85
C SER A 128 29.75 -3.09 7.82
N PRO A 129 31.08 -3.03 8.06
CA PRO A 129 31.91 -4.23 8.14
C PRO A 129 31.37 -5.27 9.14
N GLN A 130 30.76 -4.82 10.25
CA GLN A 130 30.23 -5.69 11.29
C GLN A 130 28.96 -6.43 10.83
N THR A 131 28.03 -5.72 10.18
CA THR A 131 26.78 -6.34 9.69
C THR A 131 27.05 -7.34 8.58
N VAL A 132 28.03 -7.04 7.70
CA VAL A 132 28.51 -7.97 6.68
C VAL A 132 29.16 -9.20 7.32
N ALA A 133 30.05 -9.02 8.29
CA ALA A 133 30.72 -10.13 8.98
C ALA A 133 29.73 -11.06 9.73
N GLN A 134 28.62 -10.50 10.22
CA GLN A 134 27.56 -11.26 10.91
C GLN A 134 26.51 -11.85 9.94
N GLY A 135 26.60 -11.56 8.63
CA GLY A 135 25.62 -12.02 7.65
C GLY A 135 24.20 -11.50 7.87
N VAL A 136 24.06 -10.36 8.55
CA VAL A 136 22.75 -9.75 8.83
C VAL A 136 22.28 -8.98 7.61
N VAL A 137 20.97 -9.05 7.31
CA VAL A 137 20.37 -8.23 6.25
C VAL A 137 20.52 -6.76 6.63
N SER A 138 21.27 -6.01 5.82
CA SER A 138 21.54 -4.59 6.01
C SER A 138 21.43 -3.85 4.68
N ILE A 139 21.13 -2.54 4.74
CA ILE A 139 21.00 -1.68 3.57
C ILE A 139 21.92 -0.47 3.66
N SER A 140 22.34 0.10 2.53
CA SER A 140 23.08 1.36 2.55
C SER A 140 22.19 2.53 2.98
N PHE A 141 22.79 3.65 3.37
CA PHE A 141 22.03 4.87 3.67
C PHE A 141 21.20 5.35 2.46
N ALA A 142 21.79 5.31 1.27
CA ALA A 142 21.12 5.69 0.02
C ALA A 142 19.90 4.79 -0.27
N GLN A 143 20.06 3.47 -0.06
CA GLN A 143 18.96 2.52 -0.17
C GLN A 143 17.85 2.78 0.83
N ARG A 144 18.19 3.06 2.10
CA ARG A 144 17.17 3.43 3.10
C ARG A 144 16.40 4.68 2.68
N LEU A 145 17.10 5.72 2.20
CA LEU A 145 16.45 6.94 1.72
C LEU A 145 15.53 6.65 0.53
N LEU A 146 16.00 5.89 -0.46
CA LEU A 146 15.20 5.44 -1.61
C LEU A 146 13.92 4.71 -1.17
N LEU A 147 14.05 3.76 -0.23
CA LEU A 147 12.94 2.99 0.30
C LEU A 147 11.97 3.87 1.07
N LEU A 148 12.44 4.75 1.95
CA LEU A 148 11.58 5.69 2.68
C LEU A 148 10.84 6.64 1.75
N THR A 149 11.52 7.22 0.75
CA THR A 149 10.85 8.06 -0.27
C THR A 149 9.79 7.29 -1.04
N SER A 150 9.97 5.99 -1.24
CA SER A 150 8.98 5.12 -1.90
C SER A 150 7.81 4.77 -0.98
N TYR A 151 8.06 4.36 0.26
CA TYR A 151 7.04 3.87 1.19
C TYR A 151 6.25 4.96 1.91
N LEU A 152 6.83 6.15 2.17
CA LEU A 152 6.14 7.23 2.87
C LEU A 152 4.89 7.73 2.12
N PRO A 153 4.88 7.90 0.78
CA PRO A 153 3.65 8.17 0.04
C PRO A 153 2.55 7.12 0.27
N PHE A 154 2.91 5.84 0.30
CA PHE A 154 1.97 4.72 0.55
C PHE A 154 1.47 4.64 1.99
N PHE A 155 2.05 5.41 2.91
CA PHE A 155 1.55 5.59 4.27
C PHE A 155 0.72 6.86 4.40
N PHE A 156 1.28 8.00 4.00
CA PHE A 156 0.66 9.31 4.22
C PHE A 156 -0.55 9.56 3.33
N VAL A 157 -0.54 9.12 2.06
CA VAL A 157 -1.71 9.30 1.18
C VAL A 157 -2.92 8.54 1.73
N PRO A 158 -2.82 7.24 2.08
CA PRO A 158 -3.93 6.55 2.76
C PRO A 158 -4.28 7.13 4.12
N LEU A 159 -3.32 7.63 4.90
CA LEU A 159 -3.63 8.26 6.20
C LEU A 159 -4.51 9.50 6.01
N VAL A 160 -4.14 10.39 5.09
CA VAL A 160 -4.94 11.57 4.75
C VAL A 160 -6.29 11.17 4.16
N MET A 161 -6.31 10.18 3.26
CA MET A 161 -7.55 9.64 2.66
C MET A 161 -8.50 9.08 3.73
N THR A 162 -7.98 8.47 4.79
CA THR A 162 -8.78 7.96 5.92
C THR A 162 -9.55 9.10 6.58
N PHE A 163 -8.88 10.18 6.96
CA PHE A 163 -9.53 11.32 7.62
C PHE A 163 -10.47 12.09 6.67
N ASP A 164 -10.10 12.26 5.41
CA ASP A 164 -10.95 12.91 4.40
C ASP A 164 -12.25 12.11 4.18
N MET A 165 -12.14 10.80 3.91
CA MET A 165 -13.32 9.96 3.69
C MET A 165 -14.19 9.84 4.95
N ALA A 166 -13.59 9.73 6.14
CA ALA A 166 -14.34 9.74 7.40
C ALA A 166 -15.15 11.03 7.57
N SER A 167 -14.54 12.19 7.27
CA SER A 167 -15.21 13.49 7.34
C SER A 167 -16.36 13.60 6.33
N ARG A 168 -16.16 13.12 5.10
CA ARG A 168 -17.21 13.11 4.06
C ARG A 168 -18.37 12.19 4.42
N VAL A 169 -18.09 10.99 4.93
CA VAL A 169 -19.11 10.04 5.38
C VAL A 169 -19.90 10.60 6.56
N LEU A 170 -19.22 11.16 7.56
CA LEU A 170 -19.88 11.78 8.73
C LEU A 170 -20.82 12.91 8.32
N LYS A 171 -20.39 13.76 7.37
CA LYS A 171 -21.24 14.84 6.84
C LYS A 171 -22.52 14.29 6.21
N LEU A 172 -22.43 13.24 5.40
CA LEU A 172 -23.60 12.61 4.78
C LEU A 172 -24.52 11.96 5.81
N ALA A 173 -23.95 11.28 6.81
CA ALA A 173 -24.71 10.67 7.90
C ALA A 173 -25.48 11.70 8.73
N ASN A 174 -24.85 12.84 9.06
CA ASN A 174 -25.50 13.93 9.80
C ASN A 174 -26.66 14.55 9.03
N VAL A 175 -26.50 14.76 7.71
CA VAL A 175 -27.58 15.26 6.85
C VAL A 175 -28.74 14.26 6.82
N GLY A 176 -28.46 12.96 6.67
CA GLY A 176 -29.47 11.91 6.69
C GLY A 176 -30.22 11.82 8.03
N ALA A 177 -29.50 11.93 9.14
CA ALA A 177 -30.09 11.93 10.48
C ALA A 177 -31.04 13.12 10.69
N ALA A 178 -30.61 14.32 10.32
CA ALA A 178 -31.43 15.53 10.45
C ALA A 178 -32.74 15.46 9.65
N ILE A 179 -32.70 14.91 8.43
CA ILE A 179 -33.91 14.71 7.60
C ILE A 179 -34.87 13.72 8.29
N LYS A 180 -34.35 12.59 8.78
CA LYS A 180 -35.14 11.57 9.47
C LYS A 180 -35.81 12.11 10.73
N ASP A 181 -35.11 12.95 11.49
CA ASP A 181 -35.68 13.55 12.71
C ASP A 181 -36.75 14.60 12.38
N ALA A 182 -36.57 15.37 11.31
CA ALA A 182 -37.59 16.31 10.83
C ALA A 182 -38.85 15.60 10.30
N GLU A 183 -38.73 14.42 9.70
CA GLU A 183 -39.88 13.61 9.26
C GLU A 183 -40.68 13.05 10.45
N LYS A 184 -40.02 12.65 11.54
CA LYS A 184 -40.70 12.17 12.76
C LYS A 184 -41.43 13.28 13.53
N ALA A 185 -41.04 14.53 13.32
CA ALA A 185 -41.63 15.69 13.99
C ALA A 185 -42.87 16.24 13.26
N LYS A 186 -43.22 15.69 12.10
CA LYS A 186 -44.43 16.00 11.33
C LYS A 186 -45.52 14.97 11.61
#